data_AF-A0A966V8U7-F1
#
_entry.id   AF-A0A966V8U7-F1
#
_cell.length_a   1.000
_cell.length_b   1.000
_cell.length_c   1.000
_cell.angle_alpha   90.00
_cell.angle_beta   90.00
_cell.angle_gamma   90.00
#
_symmetry.space_group_name_H-M   'P 1'
#
loop_
_entity.id
_entity.type
_entity.pdbx_description
1 polymer ?
#
loop_
_entity_poly.entity_id
_entity_poly.type
_entity_poly.pdbx_seq_one_letter_code
_entity_poly.pdbx_strand_id
1 'polypeptide(L)'
;WTSLTGTVGAGTSNTNTATNASPIRLTQASTMTTLGISNGSTVMVTTAAGNTNANGVWEVSGVSGNSCDLVNSSGNAAYTGSGFLRNMTHRRILLDNSVTVNIASFGNRGNGRTIWTQASNVTTSFNTTDSKEGDVSDSVAIAASFTTGKAAYKSTGSLNLSSYQQLSFWIKQTSGTIAVSGDISLRLCSDTIGDTVVHTFNIPGLVALNQWIPFTIDLGSLMNSNIQSVALYVDSDKGAQTFLLCNILACKPPSSPDSLNLQSLISKNTGDECWYPIMSINDRRVMIDTGGVNNNTNPLTSSNRGGYYGVTENVTTYKRETIKTNLASAFGTVVQEVQEAGTSSNPFNYEFGWNRTDMSTRTSQTYFDGLNGFGYGLLINTKNYVNINNFGAVRYDRVRFTTSSFQNHGFIESINNTSYGIDLSTQINNVYDVIKTCCNANGIFHDFGSSNNIYNKIITIGNISNGLSNTRGFMNNTF
;
A
#
# COMPACT_ATOMS: atom_id res chain seq x y z
N TRP A 1 2.93 16.61 6.48
CA TRP A 1 3.95 15.61 6.08
C TRP A 1 5.00 15.52 7.16
N THR A 2 5.47 14.32 7.50
CA THR A 2 6.47 14.17 8.59
C THR A 2 7.63 13.33 8.10
N SER A 3 8.85 13.85 8.28
CA SER A 3 10.11 13.20 7.92
C SER A 3 10.74 12.51 9.13
N LEU A 4 11.80 11.70 8.89
CA LEU A 4 12.66 11.25 9.96
C LEU A 4 13.72 12.33 10.26
N THR A 5 13.66 12.94 11.44
CA THR A 5 14.78 13.76 11.94
C THR A 5 15.77 12.85 12.67
N GLY A 6 16.94 12.58 12.08
CA GLY A 6 18.03 11.81 12.71
C GLY A 6 18.71 10.79 11.80
N THR A 7 19.78 10.17 12.28
CA THR A 7 20.55 9.16 11.54
C THR A 7 19.64 8.00 11.11
N VAL A 8 19.67 7.69 9.82
CA VAL A 8 19.01 6.54 9.19
C VAL A 8 19.49 5.27 9.91
N GLY A 9 18.74 4.83 10.92
CA GLY A 9 19.11 3.72 11.82
C GLY A 9 18.66 3.87 13.27
N ALA A 10 18.31 5.09 13.70
CA ALA A 10 17.91 5.39 15.07
C ALA A 10 16.49 4.93 15.44
N GLY A 11 15.76 4.21 14.59
CA GLY A 11 14.31 4.06 14.74
C GLY A 11 13.81 2.89 15.59
N THR A 12 14.65 1.96 16.04
CA THR A 12 14.21 0.71 16.69
C THR A 12 14.81 0.55 18.08
N SER A 13 13.99 0.17 19.07
CA SER A 13 14.45 -0.22 20.41
C SER A 13 13.78 -1.51 20.86
N ASN A 14 14.48 -2.28 21.69
CA ASN A 14 13.87 -3.36 22.46
C ASN A 14 12.92 -2.75 23.50
N THR A 15 11.74 -3.35 23.63
CA THR A 15 10.80 -3.06 24.70
C THR A 15 11.21 -3.82 25.95
N ASN A 16 11.43 -3.11 27.06
CA ASN A 16 11.73 -3.71 28.38
C ASN A 16 10.46 -4.04 29.15
N THR A 17 9.41 -3.21 29.02
CA THR A 17 8.12 -3.42 29.69
C THR A 17 6.97 -2.88 28.85
N ALA A 18 5.80 -3.51 28.94
CA ALA A 18 4.52 -2.98 28.48
C ALA A 18 3.45 -3.17 29.58
N THR A 19 2.97 -2.09 30.20
CA THR A 19 2.07 -2.19 31.36
C THR A 19 0.72 -2.80 31.00
N ASN A 20 0.16 -3.64 31.87
CA ASN A 20 -1.23 -4.09 31.77
C ASN A 20 -2.19 -3.01 32.29
N ALA A 21 -2.27 -1.88 31.58
CA ALA A 21 -3.05 -0.71 31.97
C ALA A 21 -3.67 -0.02 30.73
N SER A 22 -4.48 1.01 30.96
CA SER A 22 -5.03 1.89 29.93
C SER A 22 -4.70 3.35 30.28
N PRO A 23 -3.82 4.05 29.53
CA PRO A 23 -3.05 3.54 28.38
C PRO A 23 -1.95 2.54 28.79
N ILE A 24 -1.55 1.68 27.85
CA ILE A 24 -0.34 0.86 27.93
C ILE A 24 0.86 1.81 27.86
N ARG A 25 1.67 1.82 28.93
CA ARG A 25 2.97 2.49 28.96
C ARG A 25 4.06 1.51 28.56
N LEU A 26 4.89 1.93 27.60
CA LEU A 26 6.08 1.23 27.20
C LEU A 26 7.31 1.81 27.87
N THR A 27 8.25 0.95 28.24
CA THR A 27 9.62 1.34 28.61
C THR A 27 10.58 0.65 27.66
N GLN A 28 11.54 1.40 27.12
CA GLN A 28 12.44 0.96 26.07
C GLN A 28 13.88 0.88 26.57
N ALA A 29 14.72 0.12 25.86
CA ALA A 29 16.16 0.09 26.07
C ALA A 29 16.83 1.44 25.70
N SER A 30 16.35 2.09 24.63
CA SER A 30 16.84 3.42 24.20
C SER A 30 15.93 4.55 24.67
N THR A 31 16.48 5.77 24.80
CA THR A 31 15.65 6.96 25.07
C THR A 31 14.80 7.33 23.87
N MET A 32 13.61 7.89 24.10
CA MET A 32 12.69 8.31 23.03
C MET A 32 13.32 9.40 22.15
N THR A 33 14.11 10.29 22.72
CA THR A 33 14.88 11.30 21.98
C THR A 33 15.87 10.67 21.01
N THR A 34 16.63 9.66 21.45
CA THR A 34 17.52 8.89 20.55
C THR A 34 16.73 8.22 19.43
N LEU A 35 15.49 7.80 19.70
CA LEU A 35 14.61 7.18 18.71
C LEU A 35 13.89 8.18 17.77
N GLY A 36 14.07 9.49 17.99
CA GLY A 36 13.32 10.54 17.29
C GLY A 36 11.82 10.50 17.57
N ILE A 37 11.42 9.99 18.74
CA ILE A 37 10.03 9.84 19.17
C ILE A 37 9.67 10.97 20.13
N SER A 38 8.60 11.69 19.82
CA SER A 38 7.98 12.74 20.64
C SER A 38 6.47 12.48 20.78
N ASN A 39 5.80 13.24 21.65
CA ASN A 39 4.33 13.22 21.71
C ASN A 39 3.74 13.49 20.32
N GLY A 40 2.70 12.75 19.95
CA GLY A 40 2.08 12.79 18.64
C GLY A 40 2.88 12.07 17.54
N SER A 41 3.99 11.39 17.85
CA SER A 41 4.67 10.51 16.89
C SER A 41 3.85 9.26 16.61
N THR A 42 4.04 8.66 15.44
CA THR A 42 3.49 7.34 15.14
C THR A 42 4.58 6.29 15.28
N VAL A 43 4.27 5.24 16.03
CA VAL A 43 5.18 4.13 16.30
C VAL A 43 4.53 2.82 15.91
N MET A 44 5.35 1.78 15.76
CA MET A 44 4.93 0.41 15.64
C MET A 44 5.55 -0.43 16.74
N VAL A 45 4.72 -1.26 17.37
CA VAL A 45 5.15 -2.23 18.38
C VAL A 45 4.94 -3.62 17.81
N THR A 46 5.95 -4.46 17.86
CA THR A 46 5.87 -5.85 17.39
C THR A 46 6.40 -6.80 18.46
N THR A 47 5.94 -8.06 18.41
CA THR A 47 6.38 -9.18 19.26
C THR A 47 6.33 -8.97 20.77
N ALA A 48 5.53 -8.02 21.27
CA ALA A 48 5.27 -7.89 22.70
C ALA A 48 4.54 -9.15 23.21
N ALA A 49 5.22 -9.96 24.03
CA ALA A 49 4.66 -11.18 24.59
C ALA A 49 4.00 -10.91 25.96
N GLY A 50 3.00 -11.73 26.29
CA GLY A 50 2.13 -11.50 27.43
C GLY A 50 1.11 -10.42 27.12
N ASN A 51 1.52 -9.15 27.15
CA ASN A 51 0.66 -8.01 26.81
C ASN A 51 0.55 -7.80 25.28
N THR A 52 -0.09 -8.74 24.59
CA THR A 52 -0.16 -8.74 23.12
C THR A 52 -0.97 -7.58 22.55
N ASN A 53 -1.80 -6.92 23.36
CA ASN A 53 -2.52 -5.71 22.99
C ASN A 53 -1.60 -4.50 22.78
N ALA A 54 -0.35 -4.56 23.23
CA ALA A 54 0.63 -3.52 22.92
C ALA A 54 1.06 -3.54 21.44
N ASN A 55 0.92 -4.66 20.74
CA ASN A 55 1.33 -4.77 19.33
C ASN A 55 0.44 -3.91 18.42
N GLY A 56 1.04 -3.33 17.38
CA GLY A 56 0.34 -2.58 16.34
C GLY A 56 0.92 -1.20 16.07
N VAL A 57 0.14 -0.36 15.38
CA VAL A 57 0.53 0.99 14.99
C VAL A 57 -0.18 2.01 15.88
N TRP A 58 0.59 2.81 16.59
CA TRP A 58 0.09 3.69 17.65
C TRP A 58 0.50 5.13 17.43
N GLU A 59 -0.35 6.05 17.87
CA GLU A 59 0.13 7.37 18.26
C GLU A 59 0.64 7.30 19.71
N VAL A 60 1.70 8.03 20.02
CA VAL A 60 2.28 8.06 21.38
C VAL A 60 2.06 9.40 22.08
N SER A 61 1.92 9.32 23.40
CA SER A 61 1.89 10.46 24.31
C SER A 61 2.77 10.17 25.53
N GLY A 62 2.78 11.07 26.53
CA GLY A 62 3.51 10.84 27.79
C GLY A 62 5.01 10.60 27.64
N VAL A 63 5.62 11.06 26.53
CA VAL A 63 7.02 10.78 26.19
C VAL A 63 7.95 11.38 27.24
N SER A 64 8.72 10.51 27.92
CA SER A 64 9.67 10.90 28.98
C SER A 64 10.79 9.87 29.12
N GLY A 65 12.05 10.32 28.97
CA GLY A 65 13.22 9.44 29.05
C GLY A 65 13.14 8.30 28.03
N ASN A 66 13.03 7.07 28.52
CA ASN A 66 12.87 5.85 27.72
C ASN A 66 11.43 5.32 27.71
N SER A 67 10.44 6.13 28.07
CA SER A 67 9.03 5.71 28.18
C SER A 67 8.08 6.55 27.33
N CYS A 68 6.99 5.92 26.88
CA CYS A 68 5.87 6.56 26.18
C CYS A 68 4.57 5.78 26.40
N ASP A 69 3.43 6.45 26.31
CA ASP A 69 2.10 5.87 26.43
C ASP A 69 1.49 5.64 25.04
N LEU A 70 0.91 4.46 24.80
CA LEU A 70 0.19 4.14 23.57
C LEU A 70 -1.24 4.70 23.65
N VAL A 71 -1.58 5.69 22.82
CA VAL A 71 -2.86 6.41 22.87
C VAL A 71 -4.03 5.45 22.62
N ASN A 72 -5.08 5.54 23.44
CA ASN A 72 -6.30 4.71 23.39
C ASN A 72 -6.07 3.19 23.49
N SER A 73 -4.91 2.76 23.99
CA SER A 73 -4.62 1.35 24.19
C SER A 73 -5.20 0.81 25.51
N SER A 74 -5.48 -0.49 25.54
CA SER A 74 -5.85 -1.22 26.75
C SER A 74 -5.08 -2.53 26.85
N GLY A 75 -4.34 -2.71 27.96
CA GLY A 75 -3.59 -3.94 28.23
C GLY A 75 -4.48 -5.16 28.39
N ASN A 76 -3.96 -6.35 28.06
CA ASN A 76 -4.67 -7.63 28.23
C ASN A 76 -4.01 -8.63 29.17
N ALA A 77 -2.73 -8.48 29.47
CA ALA A 77 -2.02 -9.34 30.41
C ALA A 77 -0.69 -8.70 30.85
N ALA A 78 -0.01 -9.31 31.82
CA ALA A 78 1.34 -8.93 32.18
C ALA A 78 2.31 -9.18 31.02
N TYR A 79 3.26 -8.26 30.83
CA TYR A 79 4.35 -8.42 29.86
C TYR A 79 5.31 -9.52 30.29
N THR A 80 5.63 -10.45 29.39
CA THR A 80 6.49 -11.61 29.68
C THR A 80 7.83 -11.59 28.95
N GLY A 81 8.17 -10.47 28.29
CA GLY A 81 9.38 -10.32 27.49
C GLY A 81 9.10 -10.19 26.00
N SER A 82 10.19 -10.04 25.22
CA SER A 82 10.24 -9.77 23.77
C SER A 82 9.46 -8.54 23.30
N GLY A 83 9.97 -7.86 22.27
CA GLY A 83 9.22 -6.79 21.63
C GLY A 83 10.13 -5.69 21.11
N PHE A 84 9.67 -5.05 20.04
CA PHE A 84 10.39 -3.95 19.41
C PHE A 84 9.45 -2.75 19.25
N LEU A 85 9.91 -1.58 19.66
CA LEU A 85 9.31 -0.30 19.29
C LEU A 85 10.04 0.27 18.09
N ARG A 86 9.29 0.71 17.08
CA ARG A 86 9.82 1.34 15.87
C ARG A 86 9.17 2.69 15.63
N ASN A 87 9.95 3.72 15.31
CA ASN A 87 9.42 5.00 14.87
C ASN A 87 8.94 4.92 13.41
N MET A 88 7.66 5.18 13.19
CA MET A 88 6.98 5.09 11.90
C MET A 88 6.49 6.45 11.41
N THR A 89 6.87 7.53 12.09
CA THR A 89 6.39 8.88 11.82
C THR A 89 6.71 9.33 10.38
N HIS A 90 7.84 8.91 9.83
CA HIS A 90 8.25 9.17 8.45
C HIS A 90 7.35 8.52 7.38
N ARG A 91 6.51 7.56 7.77
CA ARG A 91 5.52 6.91 6.89
C ARG A 91 4.14 7.52 7.02
N ARG A 92 3.97 8.50 7.91
CA ARG A 92 2.68 9.12 8.19
C ARG A 92 2.51 10.45 7.48
N ILE A 93 1.36 10.57 6.84
CA ILE A 93 0.73 11.85 6.53
C ILE A 93 -0.45 12.01 7.49
N LEU A 94 -0.45 13.09 8.26
CA LEU A 94 -1.55 13.42 9.16
C LEU A 94 -2.38 14.51 8.49
N LEU A 95 -3.65 14.22 8.21
CA LEU A 95 -4.59 15.15 7.62
C LEU A 95 -5.18 16.07 8.70
N ASP A 96 -5.69 17.24 8.32
CA ASP A 96 -6.38 18.13 9.25
C ASP A 96 -7.74 17.56 9.68
N ASN A 97 -8.43 16.91 8.75
CA ASN A 97 -9.72 16.24 8.97
C ASN A 97 -9.69 14.83 8.38
N SER A 98 -10.52 13.93 8.93
CA SER A 98 -10.74 12.65 8.29
C SER A 98 -11.51 12.86 6.99
N VAL A 99 -11.08 12.20 5.92
CA VAL A 99 -11.75 12.25 4.60
C VAL A 99 -12.40 10.91 4.22
N THR A 100 -12.24 9.90 5.07
CA THR A 100 -12.82 8.57 4.96
C THR A 100 -13.50 8.16 6.26
N VAL A 101 -14.36 7.14 6.22
CA VAL A 101 -14.89 6.50 7.43
C VAL A 101 -14.40 5.06 7.48
N ASN A 102 -13.74 4.69 8.58
CA ASN A 102 -13.38 3.32 8.87
C ASN A 102 -14.64 2.50 9.20
N ILE A 103 -14.83 1.37 8.51
CA ILE A 103 -16.01 0.49 8.69
C ILE A 103 -15.62 -0.75 9.49
N ALA A 104 -14.61 -1.50 9.02
CA ALA A 104 -14.20 -2.77 9.64
C ALA A 104 -12.73 -3.11 9.31
N SER A 105 -12.20 -4.11 10.01
CA SER A 105 -10.84 -4.63 9.80
C SER A 105 -9.73 -3.58 9.92
N PHE A 106 -9.91 -2.60 10.81
CA PHE A 106 -8.96 -1.52 11.08
C PHE A 106 -8.60 -1.46 12.58
N GLY A 107 -7.54 -0.74 12.91
CA GLY A 107 -7.01 -0.58 14.26
C GLY A 107 -6.18 -1.77 14.74
N ASN A 108 -5.73 -1.66 15.98
CA ASN A 108 -4.98 -2.70 16.70
C ASN A 108 -5.94 -3.51 17.58
N ARG A 109 -5.58 -4.76 17.90
CA ARG A 109 -6.31 -5.55 18.91
C ARG A 109 -6.45 -4.83 20.25
N GLY A 110 -5.41 -4.10 20.66
CA GLY A 110 -5.43 -3.28 21.88
C GLY A 110 -6.30 -2.02 21.84
N ASN A 111 -6.96 -1.73 20.71
CA ASN A 111 -7.82 -0.57 20.50
C ASN A 111 -9.19 -1.00 19.96
N GLY A 112 -9.85 -1.93 20.66
CA GLY A 112 -11.25 -2.30 20.39
C GLY A 112 -11.50 -3.17 19.15
N ARG A 113 -10.48 -3.54 18.38
CA ARG A 113 -10.64 -4.45 17.24
C ARG A 113 -11.04 -5.85 17.71
N THR A 114 -12.13 -6.37 17.17
CA THR A 114 -12.69 -7.69 17.52
C THR A 114 -12.74 -8.62 16.29
N ILE A 115 -12.90 -9.93 16.49
CA ILE A 115 -13.03 -10.91 15.39
C ILE A 115 -14.40 -10.75 14.71
N TRP A 116 -14.53 -11.19 13.45
CA TRP A 116 -15.82 -11.26 12.76
C TRP A 116 -16.71 -12.33 13.37
N THR A 117 -18.03 -12.20 13.24
CA THR A 117 -18.96 -13.28 13.61
C THR A 117 -19.13 -14.20 12.42
N GLN A 118 -18.87 -15.49 12.60
CA GLN A 118 -18.93 -16.51 11.56
C GLN A 118 -20.31 -17.13 11.40
N ALA A 119 -20.63 -17.59 10.19
CA ALA A 119 -21.71 -18.54 9.93
C ALA A 119 -21.26 -19.99 10.19
N SER A 120 -22.20 -20.93 10.14
CA SER A 120 -21.88 -22.37 10.14
C SER A 120 -20.91 -22.71 9.02
N ASN A 121 -19.97 -23.64 9.24
CA ASN A 121 -18.93 -24.04 8.29
C ASN A 121 -17.95 -22.92 7.89
N VAL A 122 -17.88 -21.83 8.67
CA VAL A 122 -16.89 -20.78 8.52
C VAL A 122 -16.13 -20.62 9.84
N THR A 123 -14.81 -20.41 9.74
CA THR A 123 -13.95 -20.06 10.87
C THR A 123 -13.41 -18.67 10.69
N THR A 124 -13.58 -17.81 11.71
CA THR A 124 -13.01 -16.46 11.71
C THR A 124 -11.95 -16.31 12.81
N SER A 125 -10.88 -15.61 12.51
CA SER A 125 -9.77 -15.39 13.45
C SER A 125 -8.93 -14.17 13.08
N PHE A 126 -8.00 -13.78 13.93
CA PHE A 126 -6.98 -12.80 13.58
C PHE A 126 -5.75 -13.49 12.99
N ASN A 127 -5.24 -12.98 11.87
CA ASN A 127 -3.91 -13.31 11.39
C ASN A 127 -2.91 -12.27 11.88
N THR A 128 -1.95 -12.70 12.72
CA THR A 128 -0.95 -11.83 13.38
C THR A 128 0.35 -11.66 12.60
N THR A 129 0.48 -12.40 11.49
CA THR A 129 1.70 -12.47 10.68
C THR A 129 1.58 -11.76 9.35
N ASP A 130 0.39 -11.29 8.98
CA ASP A 130 0.12 -10.71 7.67
C ASP A 130 -1.02 -9.68 7.72
N SER A 131 -0.71 -8.39 7.65
CA SER A 131 -1.69 -7.30 7.70
C SER A 131 -1.22 -6.05 6.94
N LYS A 132 -2.17 -5.28 6.39
CA LYS A 132 -1.89 -3.96 5.75
C LYS A 132 -2.17 -2.78 6.68
N GLU A 133 -2.75 -3.03 7.84
CA GLU A 133 -3.03 -2.05 8.89
C GLU A 133 -3.02 -2.73 10.26
N GLY A 134 -2.59 -1.98 11.29
CA GLY A 134 -2.57 -2.46 12.67
C GLY A 134 -1.58 -3.61 12.93
N ASP A 135 -1.92 -4.49 13.87
CA ASP A 135 -1.13 -5.69 14.19
C ASP A 135 -1.68 -6.99 13.59
N VAL A 136 -2.86 -6.94 12.99
CA VAL A 136 -3.57 -8.12 12.48
C VAL A 136 -4.38 -7.85 11.21
N SER A 137 -4.61 -8.87 10.41
CA SER A 137 -5.72 -8.90 9.44
C SER A 137 -6.83 -9.83 9.94
N ASP A 138 -8.03 -9.68 9.40
CA ASP A 138 -9.16 -10.52 9.76
C ASP A 138 -9.23 -11.70 8.78
N SER A 139 -9.06 -12.91 9.29
CA SER A 139 -9.10 -14.15 8.52
C SER A 139 -10.50 -14.73 8.53
N VAL A 140 -11.00 -15.10 7.35
CA VAL A 140 -12.26 -15.81 7.15
C VAL A 140 -11.98 -17.07 6.33
N ALA A 141 -11.99 -18.22 7.00
CA ALA A 141 -11.79 -19.53 6.40
C ALA A 141 -13.14 -20.22 6.17
N ILE A 142 -13.51 -20.39 4.91
CA ILE A 142 -14.72 -21.06 4.45
C ILE A 142 -14.39 -22.54 4.25
N ALA A 143 -15.11 -23.43 4.93
CA ALA A 143 -14.93 -24.87 4.79
C ALA A 143 -15.65 -25.40 3.54
N ALA A 144 -15.23 -26.56 3.03
CA ALA A 144 -15.79 -27.17 1.83
C ALA A 144 -17.29 -27.54 1.94
N SER A 145 -17.85 -27.60 3.16
CA SER A 145 -19.28 -27.85 3.40
C SER A 145 -20.12 -26.57 3.47
N PHE A 146 -19.49 -25.40 3.37
CA PHE A 146 -20.22 -24.14 3.15
C PHE A 146 -20.62 -24.06 1.68
N THR A 147 -21.81 -23.53 1.39
CA THR A 147 -22.29 -23.35 0.02
C THR A 147 -22.24 -21.86 -0.36
N THR A 148 -23.39 -21.18 -0.38
CA THR A 148 -23.50 -19.75 -0.70
C THR A 148 -24.19 -19.00 0.43
N GLY A 149 -24.09 -17.66 0.41
CA GLY A 149 -24.69 -16.78 1.40
C GLY A 149 -23.67 -16.10 2.31
N LYS A 150 -24.13 -15.61 3.45
CA LYS A 150 -23.32 -14.85 4.42
C LYS A 150 -22.31 -15.77 5.09
N ALA A 151 -21.03 -15.60 4.81
CA ALA A 151 -19.96 -16.37 5.43
C ALA A 151 -19.59 -15.81 6.80
N ALA A 152 -19.47 -14.49 6.90
CA ALA A 152 -19.15 -13.80 8.14
C ALA A 152 -19.67 -12.35 8.11
N TYR A 153 -19.86 -11.75 9.28
CA TYR A 153 -20.23 -10.35 9.40
C TYR A 153 -19.52 -9.64 10.55
N LYS A 154 -19.56 -8.31 10.50
CA LYS A 154 -19.03 -7.42 11.51
C LYS A 154 -20.06 -6.34 11.83
N SER A 155 -20.54 -6.30 13.07
CA SER A 155 -21.34 -5.17 13.55
C SER A 155 -20.47 -3.92 13.65
N THR A 156 -21.00 -2.80 13.14
CA THR A 156 -20.31 -1.50 13.13
C THR A 156 -20.90 -0.51 14.14
N GLY A 157 -22.03 -0.85 14.76
CA GLY A 157 -22.94 0.16 15.31
C GLY A 157 -23.54 1.02 14.19
N SER A 158 -24.35 2.02 14.53
CA SER A 158 -24.98 2.88 13.52
C SER A 158 -23.96 3.84 12.90
N LEU A 159 -23.70 3.67 11.60
CA LEU A 159 -22.85 4.52 10.78
C LEU A 159 -23.71 5.26 9.74
N ASN A 160 -23.52 6.58 9.67
CA ASN A 160 -24.09 7.39 8.61
C ASN A 160 -23.09 7.57 7.47
N LEU A 161 -23.34 6.89 6.34
CA LEU A 161 -22.48 6.93 5.17
C LEU A 161 -23.09 7.72 4.00
N SER A 162 -24.10 8.56 4.23
CA SER A 162 -24.86 9.23 3.14
C SER A 162 -24.04 10.21 2.28
N SER A 163 -22.85 10.63 2.73
CA SER A 163 -21.91 11.43 1.94
C SER A 163 -20.86 10.61 1.18
N TYR A 164 -20.91 9.29 1.28
CA TYR A 164 -19.92 8.36 0.72
C TYR A 164 -20.55 7.53 -0.41
N GLN A 165 -19.72 7.03 -1.31
CA GLN A 165 -20.16 6.34 -2.53
C GLN A 165 -19.26 5.14 -2.89
N GLN A 166 -18.00 5.15 -2.43
CA GLN A 166 -17.04 4.08 -2.74
C GLN A 166 -16.67 3.28 -1.49
N LEU A 167 -16.43 1.98 -1.66
CA LEU A 167 -15.85 1.11 -0.63
C LEU A 167 -14.41 0.77 -1.01
N SER A 168 -13.45 1.04 -0.13
CA SER A 168 -12.03 0.73 -0.35
C SER A 168 -11.49 -0.21 0.71
N PHE A 169 -10.75 -1.25 0.32
CA PHE A 169 -10.22 -2.26 1.24
C PHE A 169 -9.06 -3.04 0.63
N TRP A 170 -8.31 -3.74 1.49
CA TRP A 170 -7.36 -4.77 1.12
C TRP A 170 -7.99 -6.16 1.27
N ILE A 171 -7.74 -7.02 0.29
CA ILE A 171 -8.08 -8.45 0.35
C ILE A 171 -6.89 -9.31 -0.11
N LYS A 172 -6.74 -10.48 0.51
CA LYS A 172 -5.77 -11.51 0.12
C LYS A 172 -6.39 -12.89 0.29
N GLN A 173 -6.34 -13.73 -0.74
CA GLN A 173 -6.73 -15.13 -0.62
C GLN A 173 -5.50 -15.98 -0.33
N THR A 174 -5.53 -16.82 0.70
CA THR A 174 -4.36 -17.62 1.13
C THR A 174 -4.45 -19.10 0.76
N SER A 175 -5.65 -19.59 0.46
CA SER A 175 -5.89 -21.00 0.10
C SER A 175 -7.16 -21.17 -0.74
N GLY A 176 -7.30 -22.34 -1.39
CA GLY A 176 -8.46 -22.72 -2.19
C GLY A 176 -8.39 -22.34 -3.67
N THR A 177 -9.47 -22.59 -4.40
CA THR A 177 -9.65 -22.13 -5.79
C THR A 177 -9.69 -20.61 -5.82
N ILE A 178 -8.92 -19.96 -6.69
CA ILE A 178 -8.87 -18.48 -6.76
C ILE A 178 -10.25 -17.92 -7.10
N ALA A 179 -10.74 -16.99 -6.27
CA ALA A 179 -12.01 -16.31 -6.49
C ALA A 179 -11.96 -15.41 -7.73
N VAL A 180 -12.95 -15.55 -8.60
CA VAL A 180 -13.16 -14.69 -9.78
C VAL A 180 -14.25 -13.66 -9.50
N SER A 181 -14.42 -12.70 -10.43
CA SER A 181 -15.44 -11.66 -10.30
C SER A 181 -16.83 -12.26 -10.11
N GLY A 182 -17.52 -11.87 -9.05
CA GLY A 182 -18.86 -12.36 -8.72
C GLY A 182 -18.91 -13.62 -7.87
N ASP A 183 -17.77 -14.19 -7.45
CA ASP A 183 -17.75 -15.31 -6.50
C ASP A 183 -18.00 -14.85 -5.06
N ILE A 184 -17.54 -13.65 -4.73
CA ILE A 184 -17.65 -13.07 -3.38
C ILE A 184 -17.99 -11.57 -3.44
N SER A 185 -18.68 -11.10 -2.40
CA SER A 185 -19.05 -9.69 -2.25
C SER A 185 -18.87 -9.22 -0.80
N LEU A 186 -18.58 -7.93 -0.64
CA LEU A 186 -18.82 -7.24 0.63
C LEU A 186 -20.19 -6.58 0.55
N ARG A 187 -20.98 -6.72 1.61
CA ARG A 187 -22.33 -6.15 1.68
C ARG A 187 -22.47 -5.28 2.92
N LEU A 188 -23.02 -4.09 2.75
CA LEU A 188 -23.40 -3.23 3.87
C LEU A 188 -24.86 -3.48 4.20
N CYS A 189 -25.17 -3.61 5.48
CA CYS A 189 -26.49 -4.01 5.97
C CYS A 189 -27.02 -2.97 6.95
N SER A 190 -28.35 -2.82 6.98
CA SER A 190 -29.04 -1.90 7.88
C SER A 190 -29.32 -2.46 9.26
N ASP A 191 -29.04 -3.74 9.51
CA ASP A 191 -29.10 -4.41 10.81
C ASP A 191 -27.70 -4.76 11.34
N THR A 192 -27.62 -5.18 12.60
CA THR A 192 -26.35 -5.47 13.29
C THR A 192 -25.77 -6.85 13.01
N ILE A 193 -26.50 -7.74 12.33
CA ILE A 193 -26.13 -9.14 12.10
C ILE A 193 -25.84 -9.47 10.63
N GLY A 194 -26.02 -8.52 9.72
CA GLY A 194 -25.67 -8.64 8.31
C GLY A 194 -26.73 -9.32 7.43
N ASP A 195 -28.01 -9.31 7.82
CA ASP A 195 -29.08 -10.01 7.07
C ASP A 195 -29.84 -9.11 6.07
N THR A 196 -30.03 -7.84 6.41
CA THR A 196 -30.76 -6.83 5.63
C THR A 196 -29.79 -6.02 4.80
N VAL A 197 -29.38 -6.59 3.67
CA VAL A 197 -28.46 -5.94 2.73
C VAL A 197 -29.09 -4.68 2.14
N VAL A 198 -28.35 -3.57 2.18
CA VAL A 198 -28.73 -2.31 1.54
C VAL A 198 -27.78 -1.90 0.41
N HIS A 199 -26.53 -2.37 0.45
CA HIS A 199 -25.53 -2.16 -0.61
C HIS A 199 -24.71 -3.42 -0.84
N THR A 200 -24.42 -3.75 -2.10
CA THR A 200 -23.60 -4.90 -2.49
C THR A 200 -22.41 -4.43 -3.31
N PHE A 201 -21.21 -4.82 -2.91
CA PHE A 201 -19.95 -4.53 -3.58
C PHE A 201 -19.31 -5.84 -4.04
N ASN A 202 -19.51 -6.17 -5.33
CA ASN A 202 -18.92 -7.36 -5.93
C ASN A 202 -17.40 -7.22 -5.98
N ILE A 203 -16.67 -8.15 -5.38
CA ILE A 203 -15.22 -8.10 -5.38
C ILE A 203 -14.73 -8.53 -6.77
N PRO A 204 -13.87 -7.74 -7.44
CA PRO A 204 -13.26 -8.16 -8.69
C PRO A 204 -12.42 -9.44 -8.52
N GLY A 205 -12.16 -10.13 -9.62
CA GLY A 205 -11.39 -11.38 -9.59
C GLY A 205 -9.99 -11.20 -9.00
N LEU A 206 -9.62 -12.13 -8.12
CA LEU A 206 -8.25 -12.27 -7.63
C LEU A 206 -7.44 -13.03 -8.68
N VAL A 207 -6.12 -12.82 -8.71
CA VAL A 207 -5.26 -13.42 -9.77
C VAL A 207 -4.21 -14.40 -9.25
N ALA A 208 -3.90 -14.35 -7.96
CA ALA A 208 -3.00 -15.29 -7.33
C ALA A 208 -3.35 -15.48 -5.86
N LEU A 209 -2.96 -16.63 -5.33
CA LEU A 209 -2.91 -16.81 -3.89
C LEU A 209 -1.76 -16.01 -3.29
N ASN A 210 -1.92 -15.69 -2.02
CA ASN A 210 -0.94 -15.02 -1.20
C ASN A 210 -0.51 -13.64 -1.74
N GLN A 211 -1.48 -12.84 -2.20
CA GLN A 211 -1.26 -11.50 -2.73
C GLN A 211 -2.26 -10.50 -2.15
N TRP A 212 -1.76 -9.40 -1.57
CA TRP A 212 -2.62 -8.30 -1.11
C TRP A 212 -2.99 -7.40 -2.27
N ILE A 213 -4.28 -7.30 -2.57
CA ILE A 213 -4.82 -6.47 -3.63
C ILE A 213 -5.69 -5.36 -3.01
N PRO A 214 -5.45 -4.08 -3.32
CA PRO A 214 -6.34 -3.00 -2.90
C PRO A 214 -7.46 -2.87 -3.92
N PHE A 215 -8.71 -2.92 -3.48
CA PHE A 215 -9.86 -2.59 -4.31
C PHE A 215 -10.54 -1.32 -3.83
N THR A 216 -11.03 -0.53 -4.78
CA THR A 216 -11.99 0.54 -4.55
C THR A 216 -13.16 0.30 -5.50
N ILE A 217 -14.34 0.04 -4.96
CA ILE A 217 -15.56 -0.25 -5.73
C ILE A 217 -16.50 0.94 -5.57
N ASP A 218 -16.90 1.55 -6.68
CA ASP A 218 -17.85 2.66 -6.74
C ASP A 218 -19.27 2.13 -6.99
N LEU A 219 -20.23 2.54 -6.16
CA LEU A 219 -21.66 2.23 -6.35
C LEU A 219 -22.29 2.99 -7.52
N GLY A 220 -21.71 4.13 -7.92
CA GLY A 220 -22.36 5.09 -8.83
C GLY A 220 -23.49 5.90 -8.17
N SER A 221 -23.80 5.62 -6.90
CA SER A 221 -24.77 6.34 -6.06
C SER A 221 -24.26 6.51 -4.62
N LEU A 222 -24.92 7.37 -3.83
CA LEU A 222 -24.57 7.56 -2.42
C LEU A 222 -25.04 6.37 -1.57
N MET A 223 -24.29 6.07 -0.49
CA MET A 223 -24.63 5.03 0.47
C MET A 223 -25.73 5.46 1.45
N ASN A 224 -26.21 4.54 2.30
CA ASN A 224 -27.27 4.82 3.26
C ASN A 224 -26.75 5.46 4.56
N SER A 225 -27.64 6.15 5.28
CA SER A 225 -27.33 6.81 6.56
C SER A 225 -27.46 5.92 7.81
N ASN A 226 -27.90 4.67 7.66
CA ASN A 226 -28.05 3.72 8.75
C ASN A 226 -27.45 2.37 8.39
N ILE A 227 -26.12 2.33 8.26
CA ILE A 227 -25.36 1.09 8.11
C ILE A 227 -25.01 0.58 9.50
N GLN A 228 -25.35 -0.68 9.80
CA GLN A 228 -25.15 -1.28 11.13
C GLN A 228 -24.23 -2.50 11.11
N SER A 229 -23.93 -3.04 9.94
CA SER A 229 -22.92 -4.07 9.77
C SER A 229 -22.36 -4.13 8.35
N VAL A 230 -21.23 -4.82 8.22
CA VAL A 230 -20.65 -5.26 6.94
C VAL A 230 -20.52 -6.78 6.96
N ALA A 231 -20.81 -7.43 5.83
CA ALA A 231 -20.77 -8.88 5.69
C ALA A 231 -19.96 -9.31 4.47
N LEU A 232 -19.23 -10.42 4.62
CA LEU A 232 -18.62 -11.15 3.51
C LEU A 232 -19.59 -12.24 3.05
N TYR A 233 -19.96 -12.19 1.77
CA TYR A 233 -20.83 -13.16 1.13
C TYR A 233 -20.05 -14.02 0.14
N VAL A 234 -20.40 -15.31 0.10
CA VAL A 234 -20.07 -16.22 -0.99
C VAL A 234 -21.27 -16.25 -1.93
N ASP A 235 -21.10 -15.67 -3.09
CA ASP A 235 -22.11 -15.58 -4.12
C ASP A 235 -22.08 -16.82 -5.04
N SER A 236 -20.90 -17.38 -5.25
CA SER A 236 -20.68 -18.66 -5.95
C SER A 236 -19.74 -19.54 -5.13
N ASP A 237 -20.19 -20.77 -4.84
CA ASP A 237 -19.39 -21.75 -4.11
C ASP A 237 -18.21 -22.25 -4.97
N LYS A 238 -16.98 -22.13 -4.44
CA LYS A 238 -15.73 -22.63 -5.03
C LYS A 238 -15.05 -23.68 -4.15
N GLY A 239 -15.77 -24.24 -3.18
CA GLY A 239 -15.26 -25.11 -2.13
C GLY A 239 -14.52 -24.32 -1.05
N ALA A 240 -13.61 -25.01 -0.35
CA ALA A 240 -12.87 -24.39 0.74
C ALA A 240 -11.96 -23.26 0.25
N GLN A 241 -12.05 -22.09 0.89
CA GLN A 241 -11.26 -20.89 0.60
C GLN A 241 -10.89 -20.18 1.90
N THR A 242 -9.82 -19.38 1.90
CA THR A 242 -9.49 -18.52 3.04
C THR A 242 -9.11 -17.13 2.56
N PHE A 243 -9.77 -16.12 3.12
CA PHE A 243 -9.55 -14.71 2.80
C PHE A 243 -9.04 -13.96 4.03
N LEU A 244 -8.11 -13.04 3.81
CA LEU A 244 -7.69 -12.03 4.76
C LEU A 244 -8.24 -10.67 4.31
N LEU A 245 -8.86 -9.94 5.24
CA LEU A 245 -9.42 -8.61 5.03
C LEU A 245 -8.68 -7.59 5.89
N CYS A 246 -8.45 -6.40 5.34
CA CYS A 246 -7.80 -5.32 6.07
C CYS A 246 -8.26 -3.94 5.58
N ASN A 247 -8.42 -3.01 6.53
CA ASN A 247 -8.70 -1.59 6.34
C ASN A 247 -9.89 -1.32 5.40
N ILE A 248 -11.10 -1.73 5.80
CA ILE A 248 -12.33 -1.48 5.05
C ILE A 248 -12.84 -0.06 5.35
N LEU A 249 -12.99 0.76 4.31
CA LEU A 249 -13.27 2.19 4.37
C LEU A 249 -14.41 2.59 3.44
N ALA A 250 -15.23 3.55 3.86
CA ALA A 250 -16.06 4.34 2.96
C ALA A 250 -15.31 5.60 2.50
N CYS A 251 -15.37 5.86 1.18
CA CYS A 251 -14.76 7.01 0.52
C CYS A 251 -15.82 7.84 -0.23
N LYS A 252 -15.59 9.16 -0.29
CA LYS A 252 -16.46 10.11 -0.99
C LYS A 252 -16.56 9.78 -2.50
N PRO A 253 -17.54 10.32 -3.25
CA PRO A 253 -17.63 10.18 -4.70
C PRO A 253 -16.29 10.42 -5.44
N PRO A 254 -15.96 9.68 -6.52
CA PRO A 254 -14.68 9.84 -7.23
C PRO A 254 -14.42 11.26 -7.73
N SER A 255 -15.49 12.01 -8.03
CA SER A 255 -15.45 13.42 -8.46
C SER A 255 -15.06 14.40 -7.34
N SER A 256 -15.13 13.99 -6.07
CA SER A 256 -14.76 14.82 -4.93
C SER A 256 -13.23 14.97 -4.84
N PRO A 257 -12.70 16.18 -4.55
CA PRO A 257 -11.27 16.37 -4.31
C PRO A 257 -10.76 15.56 -3.10
N ASP A 258 -11.64 15.23 -2.17
CA ASP A 258 -11.32 14.51 -0.93
C ASP A 258 -11.65 13.00 -1.00
N SER A 259 -11.94 12.43 -2.17
CA SER A 259 -12.20 10.98 -2.31
C SER A 259 -10.91 10.16 -2.27
N LEU A 260 -10.16 10.30 -1.18
CA LEU A 260 -8.96 9.52 -0.92
C LEU A 260 -9.35 8.06 -0.65
N ASN A 261 -8.66 7.13 -1.29
CA ASN A 261 -8.88 5.70 -1.14
C ASN A 261 -7.54 4.94 -1.23
N LEU A 262 -7.54 3.63 -0.99
CA LEU A 262 -6.30 2.83 -0.95
C LEU A 262 -5.64 2.64 -2.33
N GLN A 263 -6.39 2.91 -3.39
CA GLN A 263 -5.95 2.88 -4.77
C GLN A 263 -5.44 4.26 -5.26
N SER A 264 -5.61 5.34 -4.49
CA SER A 264 -5.05 6.65 -4.77
C SER A 264 -3.53 6.69 -4.52
N LEU A 265 -2.89 7.70 -5.10
CA LEU A 265 -1.55 8.17 -4.72
C LEU A 265 -1.65 9.50 -3.98
N ILE A 266 -0.66 9.82 -3.15
CA ILE A 266 -0.60 11.05 -2.36
C ILE A 266 0.77 11.74 -2.46
N SER A 267 0.81 13.07 -2.56
CA SER A 267 2.04 13.88 -2.71
C SER A 267 1.79 15.34 -2.31
N LYS A 268 2.83 16.15 -2.09
CA LYS A 268 2.73 17.61 -2.03
C LYS A 268 2.69 18.24 -3.44
N ASN A 269 2.96 17.45 -4.48
CA ASN A 269 2.92 17.88 -5.88
C ASN A 269 3.88 19.05 -6.20
N THR A 270 5.07 19.08 -5.58
CA THR A 270 6.08 20.15 -5.76
C THR A 270 7.12 19.84 -6.87
N GLY A 271 6.73 19.09 -7.90
CA GLY A 271 7.56 18.79 -9.08
C GLY A 271 8.55 17.63 -8.88
N ASP A 272 9.48 17.76 -7.94
CA ASP A 272 10.56 16.77 -7.72
C ASP A 272 10.20 15.67 -6.73
N GLU A 273 9.14 15.85 -5.95
CA GLU A 273 8.65 14.83 -5.04
C GLU A 273 8.03 13.64 -5.80
N CYS A 274 8.14 12.46 -5.22
CA CYS A 274 7.46 11.27 -5.70
C CYS A 274 5.99 11.27 -5.30
N TRP A 275 5.20 10.51 -6.04
CA TRP A 275 3.88 10.10 -5.58
C TRP A 275 3.99 8.87 -4.69
N TYR A 276 3.29 8.88 -3.56
CA TYR A 276 3.33 7.80 -2.59
C TYR A 276 2.07 6.94 -2.65
N PRO A 277 2.21 5.60 -2.67
CA PRO A 277 1.09 4.70 -2.52
C PRO A 277 0.55 4.75 -1.08
N ILE A 278 -0.74 4.44 -0.91
CA ILE A 278 -1.37 4.40 0.41
C ILE A 278 -1.43 2.94 0.89
N MET A 279 -0.89 2.69 2.07
CA MET A 279 -0.97 1.41 2.76
C MET A 279 -2.27 1.30 3.55
N SER A 280 -2.60 2.33 4.32
CA SER A 280 -3.82 2.34 5.13
C SER A 280 -4.25 3.76 5.49
N ILE A 281 -5.53 3.91 5.78
CA ILE A 281 -6.14 5.13 6.30
C ILE A 281 -6.89 4.77 7.58
N ASN A 282 -6.59 5.47 8.66
CA ASN A 282 -7.27 5.30 9.94
C ASN A 282 -7.52 6.69 10.52
N ASP A 283 -8.77 7.13 10.46
CA ASP A 283 -9.18 8.51 10.69
C ASP A 283 -8.34 9.50 9.85
N ARG A 284 -7.61 10.39 10.54
CA ARG A 284 -6.74 11.41 9.95
C ARG A 284 -5.37 10.87 9.52
N ARG A 285 -5.03 9.64 9.91
CA ARG A 285 -3.70 9.05 9.68
C ARG A 285 -3.69 8.27 8.38
N VAL A 286 -2.88 8.73 7.42
CA VAL A 286 -2.59 8.02 6.18
C VAL A 286 -1.17 7.46 6.26
N MET A 287 -1.04 6.15 6.08
CA MET A 287 0.25 5.46 6.07
C MET A 287 0.71 5.20 4.63
N ILE A 288 1.96 5.53 4.35
CA ILE A 288 2.62 5.29 3.05
C ILE A 288 2.95 3.79 2.90
N ASP A 289 2.62 3.22 1.75
CA ASP A 289 3.05 1.86 1.37
C ASP A 289 4.51 1.84 0.89
N THR A 290 5.19 0.76 1.20
CA THR A 290 6.64 0.64 0.98
C THR A 290 6.94 -0.75 0.45
N GLY A 291 6.79 -0.95 -0.86
CA GLY A 291 7.47 -1.91 -1.76
C GLY A 291 7.28 -3.39 -1.52
N GLY A 292 6.22 -4.01 -2.07
CA GLY A 292 6.13 -5.47 -2.18
C GLY A 292 4.70 -6.00 -2.15
N VAL A 293 4.41 -6.99 -3.02
CA VAL A 293 3.14 -7.74 -3.09
C VAL A 293 2.64 -8.25 -1.73
N ASN A 294 3.57 -8.41 -0.79
CA ASN A 294 3.39 -9.04 0.51
C ASN A 294 4.01 -8.25 1.66
N ASN A 295 4.21 -6.95 1.48
CA ASN A 295 4.71 -6.15 2.60
C ASN A 295 3.61 -5.94 3.64
N ASN A 296 3.68 -6.82 4.64
CA ASN A 296 3.01 -6.69 5.90
C ASN A 296 3.46 -5.38 6.58
N THR A 297 2.55 -4.73 7.29
CA THR A 297 2.88 -3.68 8.27
C THR A 297 3.88 -4.18 9.30
N ASN A 298 3.85 -5.46 9.67
CA ASN A 298 4.67 -6.09 10.71
C ASN A 298 5.83 -6.93 10.13
N PRO A 299 6.84 -6.37 9.44
CA PRO A 299 8.01 -7.17 9.13
C PRO A 299 8.83 -7.35 10.41
N LEU A 300 8.74 -8.55 10.98
CA LEU A 300 9.42 -8.98 12.19
C LEU A 300 10.94 -8.71 12.17
N THR A 301 11.55 -8.54 10.98
CA THR A 301 13.02 -8.54 10.83
C THR A 301 13.60 -7.55 9.81
N SER A 302 12.81 -6.81 9.03
CA SER A 302 13.39 -6.10 7.89
C SER A 302 13.78 -4.64 8.17
N SER A 303 14.89 -4.24 7.57
CA SER A 303 15.38 -2.88 7.37
C SER A 303 14.47 -2.04 6.45
N ASN A 304 13.17 -2.36 6.33
CA ASN A 304 12.22 -1.70 5.43
C ASN A 304 11.90 -0.29 5.92
N ARG A 305 12.79 0.65 5.58
CA ARG A 305 12.73 2.07 5.94
C ARG A 305 12.04 2.89 4.86
N GLY A 306 11.15 2.32 4.05
CA GLY A 306 10.43 3.15 3.08
C GLY A 306 9.61 4.24 3.78
N GLY A 307 9.24 5.29 3.06
CA GLY A 307 8.48 6.42 3.60
C GLY A 307 8.89 7.75 2.98
N TYR A 308 8.49 8.84 3.62
CA TYR A 308 8.81 10.20 3.22
C TYR A 308 10.14 10.67 3.85
N TYR A 309 11.01 11.20 2.99
CA TYR A 309 12.38 11.63 3.34
C TYR A 309 12.62 13.13 3.19
N GLY A 310 11.56 13.91 2.90
CA GLY A 310 11.67 15.37 2.79
C GLY A 310 11.72 16.04 4.16
N VAL A 311 11.21 17.28 4.26
CA VAL A 311 11.14 18.03 5.53
C VAL A 311 9.76 17.83 6.16
N THR A 312 9.72 17.74 7.49
CA THR A 312 8.45 17.79 8.24
C THR A 312 7.82 19.16 8.08
N GLU A 313 6.61 19.21 7.53
CA GLU A 313 5.93 20.46 7.21
C GLU A 313 4.42 20.28 7.18
N ASN A 314 3.69 21.36 7.47
CA ASN A 314 2.27 21.47 7.18
C ASN A 314 2.11 22.12 5.81
N VAL A 315 1.47 21.40 4.88
CA VAL A 315 1.39 21.80 3.48
C VAL A 315 0.18 21.15 2.83
N THR A 316 -0.40 21.83 1.85
CA THR A 316 -1.45 21.29 1.00
C THR A 316 -1.00 19.96 0.42
N THR A 317 -1.87 18.96 0.55
CA THR A 317 -1.62 17.60 0.09
C THR A 317 -2.56 17.29 -1.05
N TYR A 318 -2.03 16.66 -2.09
CA TYR A 318 -2.75 16.32 -3.30
C TYR A 318 -2.93 14.82 -3.40
N LYS A 319 -4.09 14.39 -3.90
CA LYS A 319 -4.32 13.01 -4.32
C LYS A 319 -4.22 12.90 -5.83
N ARG A 320 -3.96 11.68 -6.30
CA ARG A 320 -4.01 11.33 -7.71
C ARG A 320 -4.62 9.96 -7.90
N GLU A 321 -5.59 9.88 -8.81
CA GLU A 321 -6.13 8.62 -9.28
C GLU A 321 -5.31 8.09 -10.45
N THR A 322 -5.16 6.78 -10.52
CA THR A 322 -4.38 6.10 -11.56
C THR A 322 -5.30 5.30 -12.48
N ILE A 323 -4.78 4.90 -13.65
CA ILE A 323 -5.45 3.98 -14.57
C ILE A 323 -5.15 2.56 -14.10
N LYS A 324 -6.19 1.81 -13.76
CA LYS A 324 -6.03 0.42 -13.32
C LYS A 324 -5.83 -0.48 -14.53
N THR A 325 -4.76 -1.26 -14.52
CA THR A 325 -4.55 -2.29 -15.55
C THR A 325 -5.07 -3.63 -15.07
N ASN A 326 -5.15 -4.61 -15.98
CA ASN A 326 -5.43 -5.99 -15.61
C ASN A 326 -4.38 -6.47 -14.60
N LEU A 327 -4.86 -7.11 -13.54
CA LEU A 327 -4.03 -7.79 -12.57
C LEU A 327 -3.29 -8.95 -13.25
N ALA A 328 -1.98 -9.07 -13.03
CA ALA A 328 -1.18 -10.17 -13.54
C ALA A 328 -0.84 -11.17 -12.43
N SER A 329 -0.91 -12.46 -12.76
CA SER A 329 -0.65 -13.58 -11.83
C SER A 329 0.81 -14.04 -11.79
N ALA A 330 1.67 -13.57 -12.72
CA ALA A 330 3.07 -13.97 -12.81
C ALA A 330 4.02 -12.79 -13.05
N PHE A 331 5.24 -12.87 -12.52
CA PHE A 331 6.27 -11.83 -12.61
C PHE A 331 6.61 -11.41 -14.04
N GLY A 332 6.71 -12.37 -14.96
CA GLY A 332 7.09 -12.14 -16.35
C GLY A 332 5.93 -11.73 -17.27
N THR A 333 4.70 -11.61 -16.76
CA THR A 333 3.55 -11.22 -17.56
C THR A 333 3.74 -9.80 -18.08
N VAL A 334 3.65 -9.63 -19.38
CA VAL A 334 3.69 -8.32 -20.03
C VAL A 334 2.31 -7.68 -19.90
N VAL A 335 2.17 -6.67 -19.06
CA VAL A 335 0.89 -5.93 -18.91
C VAL A 335 0.82 -4.81 -19.94
N GLN A 336 1.94 -4.12 -20.15
CA GLN A 336 2.09 -3.08 -21.17
C GLN A 336 3.43 -3.26 -21.89
N GLU A 337 3.45 -3.06 -23.21
CA GLU A 337 4.65 -3.17 -24.03
C GLU A 337 4.66 -2.12 -25.13
N VAL A 338 5.84 -1.57 -25.38
CA VAL A 338 6.13 -0.74 -26.55
C VAL A 338 6.10 -1.60 -27.81
N GLN A 339 5.14 -1.32 -28.70
CA GLN A 339 4.97 -2.08 -29.93
C GLN A 339 5.79 -1.54 -31.10
N GLU A 340 6.09 -0.24 -31.11
CA GLU A 340 6.73 0.45 -32.23
C GLU A 340 8.13 0.97 -31.88
N ALA A 341 8.95 1.18 -32.90
CA ALA A 341 10.31 1.71 -32.79
C ALA A 341 10.54 2.78 -33.86
N GLY A 342 11.40 3.74 -33.57
CA GLY A 342 11.76 4.80 -34.51
C GLY A 342 13.03 4.53 -35.29
N THR A 343 13.58 5.58 -35.88
CA THR A 343 14.95 5.63 -36.41
C THR A 343 15.74 6.74 -35.72
N SER A 344 17.07 6.76 -35.90
CA SER A 344 17.93 7.80 -35.31
C SER A 344 17.57 9.22 -35.74
N SER A 345 17.00 9.38 -36.93
CA SER A 345 16.52 10.68 -37.43
C SER A 345 15.05 10.96 -37.11
N ASN A 346 14.29 9.94 -36.69
CA ASN A 346 12.87 10.05 -36.40
C ASN A 346 12.46 9.07 -35.29
N PRO A 347 12.74 9.39 -34.02
CA PRO A 347 12.35 8.55 -32.89
C PRO A 347 10.84 8.49 -32.75
N PHE A 348 10.32 7.35 -32.28
CA PHE A 348 8.90 7.18 -32.01
C PHE A 348 8.57 7.71 -30.60
N ASN A 349 7.56 8.59 -30.48
CA ASN A 349 7.22 9.24 -29.21
C ASN A 349 5.97 8.61 -28.56
N TYR A 350 6.12 8.11 -27.35
CA TYR A 350 5.03 7.73 -26.44
C TYR A 350 4.81 8.86 -25.43
N GLU A 351 3.75 9.63 -25.63
CA GLU A 351 3.45 10.84 -24.88
C GLU A 351 2.29 10.63 -23.90
N PHE A 352 2.60 10.69 -22.61
CA PHE A 352 1.63 10.59 -21.53
C PHE A 352 1.33 11.96 -20.90
N GLY A 353 0.35 12.00 -20.00
CA GLY A 353 0.05 13.21 -19.23
C GLY A 353 -1.03 14.13 -19.78
N TRP A 354 -1.73 13.70 -20.83
CA TRP A 354 -2.84 14.44 -21.42
C TRP A 354 -4.03 14.54 -20.46
N ASN A 355 -4.70 15.67 -20.47
CA ASN A 355 -5.95 15.86 -19.74
C ASN A 355 -7.02 14.89 -20.27
N ARG A 356 -7.78 14.28 -19.36
CA ARG A 356 -8.73 13.19 -19.71
C ARG A 356 -10.01 13.68 -20.37
N THR A 357 -10.27 14.99 -20.39
CA THR A 357 -11.53 15.56 -20.88
C THR A 357 -11.52 15.79 -22.38
N ASP A 358 -10.46 16.41 -22.91
CA ASP A 358 -10.39 16.84 -24.30
C ASP A 358 -9.04 16.54 -24.97
N MET A 359 -8.08 15.96 -24.23
CA MET A 359 -6.72 15.65 -24.71
C MET A 359 -5.99 16.86 -25.33
N SER A 360 -6.35 18.08 -24.92
CA SER A 360 -5.81 19.32 -25.50
C SER A 360 -4.54 19.82 -24.81
N THR A 361 -4.31 19.43 -23.55
CA THR A 361 -3.17 19.89 -22.75
C THR A 361 -2.49 18.75 -22.02
N ARG A 362 -1.16 18.85 -21.86
CA ARG A 362 -0.37 17.96 -21.01
C ARG A 362 -0.06 18.68 -19.72
N THR A 363 -0.63 18.19 -18.62
CA THR A 363 -0.55 18.87 -17.33
C THR A 363 0.27 18.12 -16.30
N SER A 364 0.54 16.82 -16.50
CA SER A 364 1.29 16.00 -15.52
C SER A 364 1.68 14.62 -16.10
N GLN A 365 1.95 13.62 -15.25
CA GLN A 365 2.17 12.22 -15.63
C GLN A 365 0.89 11.38 -15.65
N THR A 366 0.86 10.38 -16.53
CA THR A 366 -0.14 9.31 -16.49
C THR A 366 0.40 8.15 -15.67
N TYR A 367 -0.33 7.74 -14.63
CA TYR A 367 0.05 6.60 -13.81
C TYR A 367 -0.82 5.40 -14.14
N PHE A 368 -0.17 4.29 -14.48
CA PHE A 368 -0.77 2.97 -14.57
C PHE A 368 -0.51 2.22 -13.27
N ASP A 369 -1.50 1.46 -12.81
CA ASP A 369 -1.45 0.78 -11.52
C ASP A 369 -1.82 -0.70 -11.68
N GLY A 370 -0.85 -1.55 -11.34
CA GLY A 370 -0.97 -3.00 -11.37
C GLY A 370 -1.78 -3.57 -10.21
N LEU A 371 -2.25 -2.74 -9.26
CA LEU A 371 -3.07 -3.15 -8.10
C LEU A 371 -2.37 -4.18 -7.20
N ASN A 372 -1.07 -4.01 -7.02
CA ASN A 372 -0.17 -4.99 -6.39
C ASN A 372 -0.16 -6.33 -7.12
N GLY A 373 -0.57 -6.37 -8.39
CA GLY A 373 -0.35 -7.49 -9.30
C GLY A 373 1.13 -7.73 -9.56
N PHE A 374 1.43 -8.84 -10.21
CA PHE A 374 2.75 -9.07 -10.78
C PHE A 374 2.89 -8.35 -12.14
N GLY A 375 3.84 -8.81 -12.95
CA GLY A 375 4.00 -8.38 -14.33
C GLY A 375 4.79 -7.08 -14.50
N TYR A 376 5.05 -6.76 -15.77
CA TYR A 376 5.77 -5.55 -16.16
C TYR A 376 4.80 -4.39 -16.34
N GLY A 377 5.00 -3.32 -15.56
CA GLY A 377 4.24 -2.08 -15.71
C GLY A 377 4.46 -1.43 -17.07
N LEU A 378 5.65 -1.63 -17.64
CA LEU A 378 5.97 -1.36 -19.03
C LEU A 378 7.18 -2.23 -19.40
N LEU A 379 7.10 -2.88 -20.56
CA LEU A 379 8.20 -3.59 -21.19
C LEU A 379 8.66 -2.84 -22.44
N ILE A 380 9.96 -2.60 -22.53
CA ILE A 380 10.63 -2.25 -23.80
C ILE A 380 11.55 -3.40 -24.15
N ASN A 381 11.20 -4.15 -25.19
CA ASN A 381 11.93 -5.34 -25.60
C ASN A 381 12.36 -5.20 -27.06
N THR A 382 13.66 -5.07 -27.33
CA THR A 382 14.22 -4.96 -28.71
C THR A 382 13.74 -3.76 -29.52
N LYS A 383 13.26 -2.69 -28.84
CA LYS A 383 12.80 -1.46 -29.48
C LYS A 383 13.85 -0.35 -29.31
N ASN A 384 14.21 0.27 -30.43
CA ASN A 384 15.20 1.34 -30.51
C ASN A 384 14.52 2.67 -30.89
N TYR A 385 15.15 3.79 -30.52
CA TYR A 385 14.72 5.14 -30.87
C TYR A 385 13.29 5.43 -30.41
N VAL A 386 13.02 5.17 -29.12
CA VAL A 386 11.72 5.35 -28.49
C VAL A 386 11.80 6.38 -27.37
N ASN A 387 11.03 7.45 -27.49
CA ASN A 387 10.91 8.42 -26.40
C ASN A 387 9.68 8.12 -25.55
N ILE A 388 9.85 8.11 -24.23
CA ILE A 388 8.79 7.86 -23.26
C ILE A 388 8.71 9.04 -22.30
N ASN A 389 7.65 9.81 -22.43
CA ASN A 389 7.50 11.06 -21.69
C ASN A 389 6.30 11.00 -20.76
N ASN A 390 6.51 11.37 -19.50
CA ASN A 390 5.48 11.52 -18.46
C ASN A 390 4.78 10.20 -18.07
N PHE A 391 5.51 9.08 -18.14
CA PHE A 391 5.01 7.77 -17.75
C PHE A 391 5.20 7.49 -16.26
N GLY A 392 4.17 6.96 -15.62
CA GLY A 392 4.19 6.46 -14.25
C GLY A 392 3.71 5.02 -14.16
N ALA A 393 4.47 4.16 -13.48
CA ALA A 393 4.06 2.79 -13.15
C ALA A 393 3.99 2.61 -11.63
N VAL A 394 2.90 2.00 -11.17
CA VAL A 394 2.61 1.82 -9.74
C VAL A 394 2.26 0.36 -9.47
N ARG A 395 2.84 -0.23 -8.43
CA ARG A 395 2.43 -1.55 -7.89
C ARG A 395 2.46 -2.70 -8.92
N TYR A 396 3.50 -2.75 -9.74
CA TYR A 396 3.83 -3.88 -10.63
C TYR A 396 4.98 -4.71 -10.04
N ASP A 397 5.45 -5.74 -10.74
CA ASP A 397 6.73 -6.35 -10.37
C ASP A 397 7.92 -5.41 -10.63
N ARG A 398 7.93 -4.82 -11.83
CA ARG A 398 8.91 -3.83 -12.27
C ARG A 398 8.47 -3.09 -13.55
N VAL A 399 9.14 -1.99 -13.86
CA VAL A 399 9.29 -1.51 -15.24
C VAL A 399 10.56 -2.13 -15.82
N ARG A 400 10.49 -2.69 -17.02
CA ARG A 400 11.60 -3.46 -17.59
C ARG A 400 12.02 -2.96 -18.97
N PHE A 401 13.33 -2.79 -19.13
CA PHE A 401 13.98 -2.48 -20.39
C PHE A 401 14.96 -3.61 -20.72
N THR A 402 14.74 -4.34 -21.82
CA THR A 402 15.57 -5.47 -22.25
C THR A 402 16.08 -5.31 -23.67
N THR A 403 17.31 -5.77 -23.90
CA THR A 403 17.98 -6.02 -25.20
C THR A 403 17.77 -4.96 -26.28
N SER A 404 18.85 -4.23 -26.60
CA SER A 404 18.98 -3.16 -27.62
C SER A 404 17.92 -2.05 -27.60
N SER A 405 18.32 -0.94 -26.99
CA SER A 405 17.63 0.35 -26.95
C SER A 405 18.64 1.46 -27.22
N PHE A 406 18.81 1.82 -28.49
CA PHE A 406 19.55 3.01 -28.89
C PHE A 406 18.66 4.24 -28.67
N GLN A 407 19.14 5.24 -27.91
CA GLN A 407 18.49 6.56 -27.76
C GLN A 407 17.02 6.53 -27.30
N ASN A 408 16.71 5.87 -26.17
CA ASN A 408 15.43 6.10 -25.52
C ASN A 408 15.53 7.30 -24.56
N HIS A 409 14.69 8.32 -24.77
CA HIS A 409 14.65 9.54 -23.96
C HIS A 409 13.39 9.61 -23.10
N GLY A 410 13.49 10.22 -21.92
CA GLY A 410 12.33 10.86 -21.28
C GLY A 410 12.17 10.68 -19.77
N PHE A 411 10.96 10.96 -19.31
CA PHE A 411 10.55 10.99 -17.90
C PHE A 411 9.81 9.70 -17.55
N ILE A 412 10.41 8.90 -16.65
CA ILE A 412 9.84 7.64 -16.16
C ILE A 412 9.81 7.66 -14.63
N GLU A 413 8.63 7.45 -14.06
CA GLU A 413 8.46 7.28 -12.63
C GLU A 413 7.93 5.89 -12.30
N SER A 414 8.56 5.22 -11.33
CA SER A 414 8.20 3.88 -10.90
C SER A 414 8.05 3.79 -9.39
N ILE A 415 6.87 3.38 -8.94
CA ILE A 415 6.43 3.50 -7.56
C ILE A 415 5.93 2.15 -7.03
N ASN A 416 6.37 1.76 -5.85
CA ASN A 416 5.83 0.62 -5.10
C ASN A 416 5.88 -0.74 -5.81
N ASN A 417 6.86 -0.95 -6.69
CA ASN A 417 7.02 -2.22 -7.37
C ASN A 417 7.67 -3.28 -6.48
N THR A 418 7.34 -4.54 -6.78
CA THR A 418 7.60 -5.64 -5.86
C THR A 418 9.02 -6.17 -5.89
N SER A 419 9.71 -6.07 -7.02
CA SER A 419 11.12 -6.46 -7.14
C SER A 419 12.03 -5.25 -7.40
N TYR A 420 11.72 -4.48 -8.45
CA TYR A 420 12.52 -3.34 -8.89
C TYR A 420 11.61 -2.22 -9.32
N GLY A 421 11.98 -0.97 -9.08
CA GLY A 421 11.34 0.17 -9.74
C GLY A 421 11.57 0.04 -11.24
N ILE A 422 12.84 0.17 -11.63
CA ILE A 422 13.26 0.06 -13.02
C ILE A 422 14.38 -0.96 -13.15
N ASP A 423 14.20 -1.91 -14.05
CA ASP A 423 15.16 -2.95 -14.42
C ASP A 423 15.71 -2.66 -15.82
N LEU A 424 16.99 -2.33 -15.88
CA LEU A 424 17.74 -1.95 -17.08
C LEU A 424 18.73 -3.08 -17.39
N SER A 425 18.32 -4.01 -18.26
CA SER A 425 19.11 -5.19 -18.62
C SER A 425 19.63 -5.07 -20.05
N THR A 426 20.94 -5.19 -20.26
CA THR A 426 21.60 -5.13 -21.59
C THR A 426 21.33 -3.83 -22.37
N GLN A 427 21.20 -2.69 -21.68
CA GLN A 427 20.82 -1.39 -22.28
C GLN A 427 22.07 -0.59 -22.70
N ILE A 428 22.13 -0.09 -23.94
CA ILE A 428 23.33 0.58 -24.47
C ILE A 428 22.98 1.90 -25.14
N ASN A 429 23.68 2.99 -24.79
CA ASN A 429 23.52 4.33 -25.40
C ASN A 429 22.11 4.94 -25.19
N ASN A 430 21.51 4.80 -23.99
CA ASN A 430 20.26 5.49 -23.63
C ASN A 430 20.51 6.82 -22.94
N VAL A 431 19.54 7.74 -23.00
CA VAL A 431 19.58 9.02 -22.28
C VAL A 431 18.33 9.13 -21.42
N TYR A 432 18.51 9.03 -20.11
CA TYR A 432 17.42 9.15 -19.17
C TYR A 432 17.38 10.58 -18.62
N ASP A 433 16.39 11.36 -19.06
CA ASP A 433 16.25 12.75 -18.63
C ASP A 433 15.90 12.82 -17.16
N VAL A 434 14.84 12.12 -16.76
CA VAL A 434 14.46 12.00 -15.36
C VAL A 434 13.97 10.58 -15.09
N ILE A 435 14.70 9.87 -14.24
CA ILE A 435 14.20 8.64 -13.63
C ILE A 435 13.85 8.91 -12.17
N LYS A 436 12.63 8.54 -11.80
CA LYS A 436 12.19 8.50 -10.41
C LYS A 436 11.84 7.08 -10.00
N THR A 437 12.39 6.63 -8.87
CA THR A 437 11.96 5.39 -8.22
C THR A 437 11.60 5.65 -6.77
N CYS A 438 10.40 5.26 -6.37
CA CYS A 438 9.92 5.47 -5.01
C CYS A 438 9.32 4.22 -4.39
N CYS A 439 9.64 3.94 -3.12
CA CYS A 439 8.99 2.89 -2.35
C CYS A 439 9.07 1.49 -3.00
N ASN A 440 10.07 1.18 -3.82
CA ASN A 440 10.21 -0.15 -4.43
C ASN A 440 11.06 -1.06 -3.53
N ALA A 441 11.05 -2.39 -3.78
CA ALA A 441 12.00 -3.28 -3.11
C ALA A 441 13.47 -2.90 -3.42
N ASN A 442 13.75 -2.59 -4.68
CA ASN A 442 14.96 -1.94 -5.18
C ASN A 442 14.56 -0.82 -6.13
N GLY A 443 15.27 0.30 -6.16
CA GLY A 443 14.99 1.43 -7.04
C GLY A 443 15.34 1.12 -8.50
N ILE A 444 16.52 1.53 -8.94
CA ILE A 444 17.05 1.27 -10.28
C ILE A 444 18.02 0.09 -10.19
N PHE A 445 17.83 -0.90 -11.06
CA PHE A 445 18.69 -2.07 -11.17
C PHE A 445 19.29 -2.14 -12.57
N HIS A 446 20.62 -2.12 -12.64
CA HIS A 446 21.34 -2.39 -13.88
C HIS A 446 21.80 -3.84 -13.90
N ASP A 447 21.36 -4.55 -14.93
CA ASP A 447 21.77 -5.93 -15.19
C ASP A 447 22.75 -6.02 -16.37
N PHE A 448 23.37 -7.19 -16.52
CA PHE A 448 24.53 -7.47 -17.38
C PHE A 448 24.58 -6.68 -18.70
N GLY A 449 25.72 -6.05 -18.97
CA GLY A 449 26.04 -5.45 -20.27
C GLY A 449 25.45 -4.06 -20.52
N SER A 450 24.87 -3.41 -19.51
CA SER A 450 24.37 -2.03 -19.66
C SER A 450 25.51 -1.02 -19.72
N SER A 451 25.68 -0.31 -20.85
CA SER A 451 26.84 0.56 -21.10
C SER A 451 26.50 1.87 -21.81
N ASN A 452 27.34 2.89 -21.63
CA ASN A 452 27.21 4.20 -22.28
C ASN A 452 25.84 4.90 -22.08
N ASN A 453 25.10 4.59 -21.02
CA ASN A 453 23.86 5.28 -20.71
C ASN A 453 24.16 6.60 -19.98
N ILE A 454 23.37 7.62 -20.24
CA ILE A 454 23.47 8.94 -19.60
C ILE A 454 22.24 9.13 -18.72
N TYR A 455 22.44 9.51 -17.47
CA TYR A 455 21.38 9.85 -16.54
C TYR A 455 21.49 11.34 -16.21
N ASN A 456 20.57 12.16 -16.73
CA ASN A 456 20.59 13.60 -16.46
C ASN A 456 20.07 13.92 -15.05
N LYS A 457 19.09 13.15 -14.58
CA LYS A 457 18.55 13.28 -13.22
C LYS A 457 18.04 11.94 -12.69
N ILE A 458 18.54 11.55 -11.53
CA ILE A 458 18.08 10.37 -10.78
C ILE A 458 17.48 10.80 -9.45
N ILE A 459 16.26 10.35 -9.19
CA ILE A 459 15.61 10.49 -7.88
C ILE A 459 15.24 9.08 -7.40
N THR A 460 15.88 8.64 -6.31
CA THR A 460 15.56 7.35 -5.68
C THR A 460 15.23 7.59 -4.21
N ILE A 461 13.98 7.36 -3.81
CA ILE A 461 13.50 7.73 -2.47
C ILE A 461 12.73 6.57 -1.85
N GLY A 462 13.04 6.23 -0.60
CA GLY A 462 12.27 5.26 0.17
C GLY A 462 12.22 3.84 -0.40
N ASN A 463 13.14 3.49 -1.31
CA ASN A 463 13.34 2.10 -1.70
C ASN A 463 13.87 1.28 -0.51
N ILE A 464 13.46 0.02 -0.44
CA ILE A 464 13.69 -0.82 0.75
C ILE A 464 15.16 -1.21 0.89
N SER A 465 15.77 -1.70 -0.19
CA SER A 465 17.12 -2.26 -0.16
C SER A 465 18.13 -1.29 -0.75
N ASN A 466 18.01 -1.01 -2.05
CA ASN A 466 18.95 -0.18 -2.79
C ASN A 466 18.20 0.91 -3.57
N GLY A 467 18.73 2.14 -3.59
CA GLY A 467 18.26 3.19 -4.51
C GLY A 467 18.74 2.94 -5.94
N LEU A 468 20.04 2.64 -6.09
CA LEU A 468 20.71 2.27 -7.32
C LEU A 468 21.51 0.99 -7.06
N SER A 469 21.33 -0.02 -7.90
CA SER A 469 21.99 -1.32 -7.81
C SER A 469 22.57 -1.71 -9.17
N ASN A 470 23.71 -2.40 -9.16
CA ASN A 470 24.45 -2.72 -10.35
C ASN A 470 25.12 -4.10 -10.25
N THR A 471 25.02 -4.90 -11.32
CA THR A 471 25.72 -6.18 -11.46
C THR A 471 26.89 -6.07 -12.45
N ARG A 472 27.48 -7.20 -12.87
CA ARG A 472 28.72 -7.21 -13.66
C ARG A 472 28.49 -6.60 -15.06
N GLY A 473 29.48 -5.89 -15.57
CA GLY A 473 29.48 -5.42 -16.97
C GLY A 473 28.88 -4.04 -17.20
N PHE A 474 28.85 -3.19 -16.16
CA PHE A 474 28.47 -1.78 -16.27
C PHE A 474 29.67 -0.92 -16.66
N MET A 475 29.66 -0.41 -17.89
CA MET A 475 30.81 0.31 -18.46
C MET A 475 30.38 1.67 -19.03
N ASN A 476 31.15 2.71 -18.72
CA ASN A 476 31.05 4.05 -19.33
C ASN A 476 29.68 4.76 -19.19
N ASN A 477 28.87 4.44 -18.18
CA ASN A 477 27.65 5.20 -17.91
C ASN A 477 27.98 6.52 -17.21
N THR A 478 27.24 7.58 -17.52
CA THR A 478 27.39 8.93 -16.95
C THR A 478 26.20 9.26 -16.06
N PHE A 479 26.46 9.75 -14.84
CA PHE A 479 25.46 10.08 -13.83
C PHE A 479 25.48 11.56 -13.46
#